data_AF-A3I3B9-F1
#
_entry.id   AF-A3I3B9-F1
#
_cell.length_a   1.000
_cell.length_b   1.000
_cell.length_c   1.000
_cell.angle_alpha   90.00
_cell.angle_beta   90.00
_cell.angle_gamma   90.00
#
_symmetry.space_group_name_H-M   'P 1'
#
loop_
_entity.id
_entity.type
_entity.pdbx_description
1 polymer ?
#
loop_
_entity_poly.entity_id
_entity_poly.type
_entity_poly.pdbx_seq_one_letter_code
_entity_poly.pdbx_strand_id
1 'polypeptide(L)'
;MEKRVLVLNLDHSPVAVVPVQKAIVLLLLEKASCLTTYELLKIRTVSRNFEYPAVIRLVDYKNIPYRGVLLNRSNLFKRDNGECQYCGSKKHLTVDHVVPRSKGGKTNWMNLVTACHRCNVNKGDKSPEQAGLTLRNEPFRPTLSYFLAEYAERQAAEWLPFLASKAVS
;
A
#
# COMPACT_ATOMS: atom_id res chain seq x y z
N MET A 1 -9.26 13.96 12.20
CA MET A 1 -8.49 12.70 12.19
C MET A 1 -7.03 13.06 11.97
N GLU A 2 -6.12 12.52 12.75
CA GLU A 2 -4.70 12.90 12.70
C GLU A 2 -4.05 12.45 11.39
N LYS A 3 -3.33 13.37 10.72
CA LYS A 3 -2.61 13.06 9.48
C LYS A 3 -1.36 12.23 9.79
N ARG A 4 -1.00 11.38 8.84
CA ARG A 4 0.21 10.56 8.91
C ARG A 4 1.39 11.34 8.31
N VAL A 5 2.59 10.86 8.57
CA VAL A 5 3.84 11.42 8.01
C VAL A 5 4.63 10.31 7.33
N LEU A 6 5.06 10.57 6.10
CA LEU A 6 5.95 9.68 5.37
C LEU A 6 7.40 9.87 5.84
N VAL A 7 8.06 8.77 6.18
CA VAL A 7 9.46 8.75 6.55
C VAL A 7 10.25 8.14 5.41
N LEU A 8 11.16 8.92 4.85
CA LEU A 8 12.12 8.48 3.85
C LEU A 8 13.46 8.18 4.50
N ASN A 9 14.19 7.24 3.91
CA ASN A 9 15.59 7.02 4.20
C ASN A 9 16.45 8.14 3.61
N LEU A 10 17.75 8.15 3.91
CA LEU A 10 18.69 9.14 3.36
C LEU A 10 18.70 9.15 1.81
N ASP A 11 18.52 8.00 1.17
CA ASP A 11 18.46 7.84 -0.29
C ASP A 11 17.08 8.12 -0.90
N HIS A 12 16.13 8.65 -0.13
CA HIS A 12 14.73 8.90 -0.49
C HIS A 12 13.87 7.65 -0.71
N SER A 13 14.36 6.45 -0.38
CA SER A 13 13.50 5.26 -0.34
C SER A 13 12.48 5.36 0.82
N PRO A 14 11.20 4.98 0.60
CA PRO A 14 10.20 5.03 1.66
C PRO A 14 10.46 3.94 2.71
N VAL A 15 10.54 4.36 3.98
CA VAL A 15 10.87 3.49 5.12
C VAL A 15 9.63 3.15 5.94
N ALA A 16 8.84 4.16 6.29
CA ALA A 16 7.72 3.99 7.19
C ALA A 16 6.69 5.12 7.03
N VAL A 17 5.50 4.86 7.56
CA VAL A 17 4.49 5.88 7.80
C VAL A 17 4.24 5.94 9.31
N VAL A 18 4.36 7.13 9.89
CA VAL A 18 4.29 7.33 11.35
C VAL A 18 3.20 8.34 11.72
N PRO A 19 2.69 8.32 12.97
CA PRO A 19 1.95 9.44 13.53
C PRO A 19 2.81 10.71 13.57
N VAL A 20 2.17 11.89 13.51
CA VAL A 20 2.86 13.18 13.53
C VAL A 20 3.70 13.39 14.80
N GLN A 21 3.25 12.88 15.95
CA GLN A 21 3.98 13.02 17.21
C GLN A 21 5.36 12.36 17.13
N LYS A 22 5.44 11.18 16.50
CA LYS A 22 6.72 10.48 16.28
C LYS A 22 7.60 11.23 15.28
N ALA A 23 7.02 11.83 14.24
CA ALA A 23 7.76 12.66 13.30
C ALA A 23 8.37 13.89 13.97
N ILE A 24 7.61 14.59 14.82
CA ILE A 24 8.11 15.73 15.59
C ILE A 24 9.27 15.31 16.48
N VAL A 25 9.16 14.19 17.20
CA VAL A 25 10.26 13.69 18.03
C VAL A 25 11.54 13.49 17.20
N LEU A 26 11.43 12.93 15.99
CA LEU A 26 12.59 12.77 15.10
C LEU A 26 13.18 14.10 14.62
N LEU A 27 12.33 15.10 14.35
CA LEU A 27 12.76 16.44 13.94
C LEU A 27 13.46 17.19 15.09
N LEU A 28 12.88 17.15 16.30
CA LEU A 28 13.43 17.82 17.49
C LEU A 28 14.74 17.18 17.97
N LEU A 29 14.92 15.87 17.76
CA LEU A 29 16.16 15.17 18.05
C LEU A 29 17.19 15.25 16.92
N GLU A 30 16.92 16.04 15.87
CA GLU A 30 17.78 16.21 14.69
C GLU A 30 18.13 14.88 14.00
N LYS A 31 17.25 13.87 14.12
CA LYS A 31 17.38 12.56 13.46
C LYS A 31 16.72 12.53 12.09
N ALA A 32 15.95 13.56 11.75
CA ALA A 32 15.34 13.73 10.46
C ALA A 32 15.28 15.21 10.07
N SER A 33 15.24 15.47 8.75
CA SER A 33 14.93 16.77 8.17
C SER A 33 13.52 16.77 7.58
N CYS A 34 12.77 17.85 7.77
CA CYS A 34 11.46 18.02 7.14
C CYS A 34 11.64 18.40 5.66
N LEU A 35 10.97 17.66 4.76
CA LEU A 35 11.02 17.93 3.31
C LEU A 35 9.79 18.70 2.83
N THR A 36 8.61 18.39 3.37
CA THR A 36 7.36 19.11 3.06
C THR A 36 6.37 18.99 4.21
N THR A 37 5.40 19.89 4.24
CA THR A 37 4.42 20.10 5.33
C THR A 37 3.00 20.13 4.79
N TYR A 38 2.02 19.78 5.62
CA TYR A 38 0.61 20.08 5.32
C TYR A 38 0.35 21.57 5.57
N GLU A 39 0.28 22.38 4.51
CA GLU A 39 0.24 23.85 4.60
C GLU A 39 -0.88 24.40 5.50
N LEU A 40 -2.05 23.75 5.46
CA LEU A 40 -3.23 24.17 6.22
C LEU A 40 -3.24 23.69 7.68
N LEU A 41 -2.24 22.91 8.10
CA LEU A 41 -2.18 22.32 9.43
C LEU A 41 -0.98 22.86 10.21
N LYS A 42 -1.20 23.09 11.50
CA LYS A 42 -0.16 23.48 12.45
C LYS A 42 -0.35 22.69 13.74
N ILE A 43 0.75 22.51 14.47
CA ILE A 43 0.76 21.86 15.76
C ILE A 43 0.97 22.93 16.81
N ARG A 44 0.02 23.07 17.73
CA ARG A 44 0.04 24.11 18.75
C ARG A 44 0.33 23.51 20.11
N THR A 45 1.20 24.17 20.86
CA THR A 45 1.42 23.97 22.29
C THR A 45 1.01 25.23 23.03
N VAL A 46 1.05 25.21 24.36
CA VAL A 46 0.71 26.40 25.18
C VAL A 46 1.61 27.60 24.90
N SER A 47 2.85 27.39 24.41
CA SER A 47 3.84 28.45 24.22
C SER A 47 4.51 28.49 22.85
N ARG A 48 4.26 27.50 21.97
CA ARG A 48 4.94 27.37 20.67
C ARG A 48 4.01 26.80 19.60
N ASN A 49 4.27 27.17 18.35
CA ASN A 49 3.65 26.59 17.17
C ASN A 49 4.72 25.88 16.33
N PHE A 50 4.36 24.73 15.76
CA PHE A 50 5.21 23.94 14.88
C PHE A 50 4.49 23.69 13.56
N GLU A 51 5.28 23.58 12.50
CA GLU A 51 4.81 23.07 11.23
C GLU A 51 4.30 21.64 11.36
N TYR A 52 3.31 21.28 10.56
CA TYR A 52 2.79 19.91 10.52
C TYR A 52 3.51 19.14 9.40
N PRO A 53 4.53 18.31 9.71
CA PRO A 53 5.32 17.63 8.68
C PRO A 53 4.45 16.63 7.91
N ALA A 54 4.60 16.63 6.59
CA ALA A 54 3.98 15.64 5.71
C ALA A 54 5.00 14.59 5.28
N VAL A 55 6.23 15.00 4.98
CA VAL A 55 7.34 14.09 4.63
C VAL A 55 8.59 14.51 5.38
N ILE A 56 9.24 13.54 6.03
CA ILE A 56 10.54 13.71 6.67
C ILE A 56 11.55 12.72 6.09
N ARG A 57 12.83 13.09 6.11
CA ARG A 57 13.94 12.23 5.66
C ARG A 57 14.90 12.01 6.81
N LEU A 58 15.30 10.77 7.04
CA LEU A 58 16.33 10.45 8.04
C LEU A 58 17.68 11.08 7.65
N VAL A 59 18.42 11.55 8.65
CA VAL A 59 19.77 12.11 8.45
C VAL A 59 20.82 11.01 8.21
N ASP A 60 20.61 9.85 8.80
CA ASP A 60 21.47 8.67 8.62
C ASP A 60 20.78 7.66 7.70
N TYR A 61 21.57 7.01 6.85
CA TYR A 61 21.12 5.84 6.13
C TYR A 61 20.81 4.69 7.10
N LYS A 62 19.61 4.12 6.99
CA LYS A 62 19.23 2.90 7.71
C LYS A 62 19.17 1.72 6.74
N ASN A 63 20.01 0.71 6.98
CA ASN A 63 19.94 -0.55 6.24
C ASN A 63 18.73 -1.35 6.73
N ILE A 64 17.61 -1.20 6.02
CA ILE A 64 16.35 -1.85 6.34
C ILE A 64 16.14 -2.95 5.30
N PRO A 65 16.18 -4.24 5.70
CA PRO A 65 16.01 -5.32 4.75
C PRO A 65 14.60 -5.26 4.17
N TYR A 66 14.51 -5.07 2.85
CA TYR A 66 13.23 -5.08 2.15
C TYR A 66 12.65 -6.49 2.16
N ARG A 67 11.71 -6.76 3.07
CA ARG A 67 11.00 -8.04 3.13
C ARG A 67 9.86 -8.15 2.10
N GLY A 68 9.63 -7.08 1.33
CA GLY A 68 8.49 -6.94 0.44
C GLY A 68 7.15 -6.92 1.17
N VAL A 69 6.09 -6.71 0.41
CA VAL A 69 4.74 -6.82 0.94
C VAL A 69 4.43 -8.28 1.23
N LEU A 70 4.02 -8.56 2.49
CA LEU A 70 3.59 -9.88 2.91
C LEU A 70 2.31 -10.29 2.19
N LEU A 71 2.27 -11.51 1.67
CA LEU A 71 1.08 -12.09 1.07
C LEU A 71 0.10 -12.48 2.18
N ASN A 72 -0.97 -11.70 2.31
CA ASN A 72 -2.08 -12.00 3.22
C ASN A 72 -3.39 -11.48 2.60
N ARG A 73 -4.53 -11.92 3.15
CA ARG A 73 -5.86 -11.57 2.63
C ARG A 73 -6.10 -10.06 2.58
N SER A 74 -5.66 -9.32 3.60
CA SER A 74 -5.86 -7.86 3.67
C SER A 74 -5.10 -7.15 2.55
N ASN A 75 -3.83 -7.51 2.31
CA ASN A 75 -3.03 -6.93 1.24
C ASN A 75 -3.50 -7.35 -0.15
N LEU A 76 -3.99 -8.59 -0.33
CA LEU A 76 -4.64 -9.02 -1.59
C LEU A 76 -5.87 -8.17 -1.88
N PHE A 77 -6.76 -8.01 -0.88
CA PHE A 77 -7.95 -7.20 -1.03
C PHE A 77 -7.60 -5.74 -1.33
N LYS A 78 -6.57 -5.20 -0.67
CA LYS A 78 -6.08 -3.85 -0.96
C LYS A 78 -5.54 -3.72 -2.38
N ARG A 79 -4.68 -4.65 -2.84
CA ARG A 79 -4.15 -4.68 -4.21
C ARG A 79 -5.28 -4.62 -5.24
N ASP A 80 -6.33 -5.38 -4.98
CA ASP A 80 -7.49 -5.56 -5.86
C ASP A 80 -8.61 -4.54 -5.61
N ASN A 81 -8.32 -3.43 -4.89
CA ASN A 81 -9.27 -2.36 -4.55
C ASN A 81 -10.54 -2.80 -3.80
N GLY A 82 -10.50 -3.96 -3.15
CA GLY A 82 -11.66 -4.57 -2.49
C GLY A 82 -12.73 -5.01 -3.50
N GLU A 83 -12.32 -5.37 -4.71
CA GLU A 83 -13.22 -5.76 -5.80
C GLU A 83 -12.90 -7.16 -6.30
N CYS A 84 -13.95 -7.92 -6.62
CA CYS A 84 -13.84 -9.18 -7.33
C CYS A 84 -13.15 -8.94 -8.68
N GLN A 85 -12.02 -9.60 -8.92
CA GLN A 85 -11.26 -9.48 -10.16
C GLN A 85 -11.96 -10.12 -11.37
N TYR A 86 -13.09 -10.80 -11.18
CA TYR A 86 -13.91 -11.33 -12.27
C TYR A 86 -15.13 -10.46 -12.61
N CYS A 87 -15.78 -9.84 -11.63
CA CYS A 87 -17.05 -9.13 -11.85
C CYS A 87 -17.17 -7.75 -11.20
N GLY A 88 -16.15 -7.27 -10.47
CA GLY A 88 -16.15 -5.97 -9.81
C GLY A 88 -16.99 -5.87 -8.52
N SER A 89 -17.71 -6.93 -8.11
CA SER A 89 -18.48 -6.92 -6.86
C SER A 89 -17.57 -6.66 -5.65
N LYS A 90 -18.05 -5.84 -4.70
CA LYS A 90 -17.41 -5.57 -3.39
C LYS A 90 -17.96 -6.42 -2.25
N LYS A 91 -18.92 -7.30 -2.53
CA LYS A 91 -19.66 -8.09 -1.52
C LYS A 91 -19.13 -9.52 -1.43
N HIS A 92 -19.13 -10.07 -0.21
CA HIS A 92 -18.77 -11.47 0.09
C HIS A 92 -17.46 -11.91 -0.57
N LEU A 93 -16.40 -11.14 -0.33
CA LEU A 93 -15.09 -11.34 -0.93
C LEU A 93 -14.32 -12.47 -0.26
N THR A 94 -13.76 -13.33 -1.10
CA THR A 94 -12.87 -14.45 -0.79
C THR A 94 -11.58 -14.33 -1.61
N VAL A 95 -10.62 -15.22 -1.36
CA VAL A 95 -9.41 -15.37 -2.17
C VAL A 95 -9.61 -16.58 -3.08
N ASP A 96 -9.27 -16.44 -4.36
CA ASP A 96 -9.29 -17.51 -5.36
C ASP A 96 -7.89 -17.70 -5.97
N HIS A 97 -7.60 -18.93 -6.36
CA HIS A 97 -6.41 -19.30 -7.11
C HIS A 97 -6.74 -19.29 -8.61
N VAL A 98 -6.17 -18.35 -9.38
CA VAL A 98 -6.41 -18.21 -10.83
C VAL A 98 -6.23 -19.56 -11.53
N VAL A 99 -5.06 -20.19 -11.37
CA VAL A 99 -4.84 -21.61 -11.63
C VAL A 99 -5.24 -22.39 -10.38
N PRO A 100 -6.25 -23.27 -10.43
CA PRO A 100 -6.70 -24.05 -9.28
C PRO A 100 -5.58 -24.88 -8.64
N ARG A 101 -5.64 -25.08 -7.31
CA ARG A 101 -4.66 -25.92 -6.59
C ARG A 101 -4.62 -27.36 -7.11
N SER A 102 -5.77 -27.92 -7.49
CA SER A 102 -5.88 -29.26 -8.09
C SER A 102 -5.12 -29.38 -9.43
N LYS A 103 -4.86 -28.26 -10.10
CA LYS A 103 -4.10 -28.15 -11.36
C LYS A 103 -2.67 -27.63 -11.14
N GLY A 104 -2.15 -27.70 -9.91
CA GLY A 104 -0.78 -27.27 -9.58
C GLY A 104 -0.63 -25.78 -9.28
N GLY A 105 -1.73 -25.04 -9.13
CA GLY A 105 -1.71 -23.63 -8.78
C GLY A 105 -1.01 -23.34 -7.45
N LYS A 106 0.01 -22.46 -7.49
CA LYS A 106 0.79 -22.07 -6.31
C LYS A 106 0.07 -20.97 -5.51
N THR A 107 0.34 -20.92 -4.21
CA THR A 107 -0.12 -19.81 -3.33
C THR A 107 0.91 -18.69 -3.37
N ASN A 108 0.81 -17.81 -4.37
CA ASN A 108 1.69 -16.66 -4.55
C ASN A 108 0.93 -15.45 -5.10
N TRP A 109 1.61 -14.29 -5.16
CA TRP A 109 1.03 -13.04 -5.65
C TRP A 109 0.48 -13.11 -7.08
N MET A 110 1.11 -13.93 -7.93
CA MET A 110 0.78 -14.07 -9.36
C MET A 110 -0.36 -15.05 -9.62
N ASN A 111 -0.85 -15.75 -8.60
CA ASN A 111 -1.90 -16.73 -8.76
C ASN A 111 -3.07 -16.51 -7.79
N LEU A 112 -2.96 -15.61 -6.82
CA LEU A 112 -4.06 -15.26 -5.93
C LEU A 112 -4.73 -13.96 -6.36
N VAL A 113 -6.05 -13.98 -6.39
CA VAL A 113 -6.90 -12.81 -6.65
C VAL A 113 -8.07 -12.74 -5.68
N THR A 114 -8.60 -11.55 -5.51
CA THR A 114 -9.86 -11.30 -4.82
C THR A 114 -11.01 -11.72 -5.71
N ALA A 115 -11.90 -12.57 -5.21
CA ALA A 115 -13.08 -13.02 -5.92
C ALA A 115 -14.30 -12.96 -5.00
N CYS A 116 -15.48 -12.58 -5.50
CA CYS A 116 -16.70 -12.75 -4.71
C CYS A 116 -17.07 -14.24 -4.66
N HIS A 117 -17.79 -14.64 -3.60
CA HIS A 117 -18.22 -16.03 -3.40
C HIS A 117 -18.88 -16.64 -4.65
N ARG A 118 -19.78 -15.90 -5.32
CA ARG A 118 -20.48 -16.37 -6.54
C ARG A 118 -19.51 -16.73 -7.67
N CYS A 119 -18.56 -15.85 -7.99
CA CYS A 119 -17.57 -16.11 -9.05
C CYS A 119 -16.60 -17.22 -8.65
N ASN A 120 -16.17 -17.24 -7.39
CA ASN A 120 -15.27 -18.26 -6.87
C ASN A 120 -15.90 -19.67 -6.98
N VAL A 121 -17.15 -19.82 -6.55
CA VAL A 121 -17.90 -21.09 -6.67
C VAL A 121 -18.15 -21.47 -8.13
N ASN A 122 -18.53 -20.52 -8.99
CA ASN A 122 -18.73 -20.78 -10.42
C ASN A 122 -17.44 -21.29 -11.11
N LYS A 123 -16.29 -20.75 -10.69
CA LYS A 123 -14.99 -21.16 -11.20
C LYS A 123 -14.61 -22.56 -10.69
N GLY A 124 -14.68 -22.79 -9.38
CA GLY A 124 -14.31 -24.07 -8.79
C GLY A 124 -12.89 -24.50 -9.19
N ASP A 125 -12.77 -25.70 -9.78
CA ASP A 125 -11.52 -26.29 -10.29
C ASP A 125 -11.24 -25.98 -11.78
N LYS A 126 -12.02 -25.09 -12.39
CA LYS A 126 -11.83 -24.63 -13.77
C LYS A 126 -10.82 -23.48 -13.82
N SER A 127 -10.19 -23.29 -14.98
CA SER A 127 -9.51 -22.01 -15.27
C SER A 127 -10.56 -20.90 -15.43
N PRO A 128 -10.18 -19.61 -15.31
CA PRO A 128 -11.10 -18.51 -15.56
C PRO A 128 -11.80 -18.64 -16.93
N GLU A 129 -11.06 -18.98 -17.97
CA GLU A 129 -11.56 -19.13 -19.34
C GLU A 129 -12.59 -20.26 -19.44
N GLN A 130 -12.31 -21.41 -18.82
CA GLN A 130 -13.23 -22.55 -18.74
C GLN A 130 -14.52 -22.22 -17.98
N ALA A 131 -14.49 -21.24 -17.08
CA ALA A 131 -15.64 -20.78 -16.32
C ALA A 131 -16.37 -19.58 -16.97
N GLY A 132 -15.91 -19.12 -18.14
CA GLY A 132 -16.42 -17.90 -18.79
C GLY A 132 -16.11 -16.62 -18.00
N LEU A 133 -15.03 -16.62 -17.22
CA LEU A 133 -14.58 -15.50 -16.42
C LEU A 133 -13.32 -14.89 -17.03
N THR A 134 -13.27 -13.57 -17.06
CA THR A 134 -12.09 -12.82 -17.49
C THR A 134 -11.55 -12.05 -16.29
N LEU A 135 -10.23 -12.07 -16.11
CA LEU A 135 -9.58 -11.23 -15.10
C LEU A 135 -9.64 -9.77 -15.54
N ARG A 136 -10.02 -8.89 -14.60
CA ARG A 136 -10.03 -7.43 -14.80
C ARG A 136 -8.62 -6.85 -14.80
N ASN A 137 -7.72 -7.42 -13.99
CA ASN A 137 -6.31 -7.05 -13.92
C ASN A 137 -5.47 -8.32 -13.73
N GLU A 138 -4.26 -8.31 -14.28
CA GLU A 138 -3.32 -9.39 -14.04
C GLU A 138 -2.79 -9.36 -12.59
N PRO A 139 -2.67 -10.52 -11.92
CA PRO A 139 -2.16 -10.59 -10.57
C PRO A 139 -0.66 -10.29 -10.52
N PHE A 140 -0.27 -9.27 -9.75
CA PHE A 140 1.12 -8.88 -9.53
C PHE A 140 1.46 -8.82 -8.03
N ARG A 141 2.76 -8.71 -7.72
CA ARG A 141 3.24 -8.46 -6.35
C ARG A 141 3.39 -6.95 -6.12
N PRO A 142 2.58 -6.33 -5.24
CA PRO A 142 2.70 -4.92 -4.96
C PRO A 142 3.99 -4.62 -4.18
N THR A 143 4.53 -3.42 -4.41
CA THR A 143 5.60 -2.84 -3.60
C THR A 143 5.00 -2.07 -2.41
N LEU A 144 5.83 -1.72 -1.42
CA LEU A 144 5.39 -0.80 -0.38
C LEU A 144 4.96 0.55 -0.98
N SER A 145 5.75 1.07 -1.92
CA SER A 145 5.46 2.31 -2.65
C SER A 145 4.11 2.29 -3.36
N TYR A 146 3.70 1.16 -3.95
CA TYR A 146 2.38 0.99 -4.56
C TYR A 146 1.25 1.33 -3.56
N PHE A 147 1.30 0.76 -2.36
CA PHE A 147 0.29 1.00 -1.33
C PHE A 147 0.36 2.38 -0.68
N LEU A 148 1.55 2.98 -0.64
CA LEU A 148 1.73 4.34 -0.15
C LEU A 148 1.21 5.36 -1.15
N ALA A 149 1.42 5.14 -2.46
CA ALA A 149 0.93 6.00 -3.52
C ALA A 149 -0.61 6.04 -3.52
N GLU A 150 -1.27 4.88 -3.45
CA GLU A 150 -2.74 4.82 -3.36
C GLU A 150 -3.29 5.57 -2.11
N TYR A 151 -2.58 5.46 -0.97
CA TYR A 151 -2.94 6.20 0.24
C TYR A 151 -2.73 7.72 0.06
N ALA A 152 -1.59 8.10 -0.52
CA ALA A 152 -1.21 9.48 -0.78
C ALA A 152 -2.22 10.19 -1.70
N GLU A 153 -2.62 9.56 -2.81
CA GLU A 153 -3.63 10.08 -3.74
C GLU A 153 -4.95 10.44 -3.04
N ARG A 154 -5.32 9.72 -1.98
CA ARG A 154 -6.57 9.96 -1.24
C ARG A 154 -6.44 10.89 -0.04
N GLN A 155 -5.30 10.86 0.66
CA GLN A 155 -5.19 11.45 2.00
C GLN A 155 -3.96 12.34 2.20
N ALA A 156 -2.95 12.29 1.33
CA ALA A 156 -1.67 12.95 1.53
C ALA A 156 -0.99 13.24 0.19
N ALA A 157 -1.54 14.19 -0.58
CA ALA A 157 -1.06 14.55 -1.91
C ALA A 157 0.41 15.02 -1.89
N GLU A 158 0.84 15.61 -0.78
CA GLU A 158 2.20 16.09 -0.52
C GLU A 158 3.26 14.96 -0.60
N TRP A 159 2.84 13.70 -0.48
CA TRP A 159 3.74 12.55 -0.56
C TRP A 159 4.04 12.11 -1.99
N LEU A 160 3.15 12.44 -2.94
CA LEU A 160 3.22 11.93 -4.32
C LEU A 160 4.56 12.21 -5.01
N PRO A 161 5.20 13.38 -4.86
CA PRO A 161 6.52 13.64 -5.47
C PRO A 161 7.63 12.68 -5.00
N PHE A 162 7.44 12.03 -3.85
CA PHE A 162 8.44 11.18 -3.20
C PHE A 162 8.16 9.67 -3.36
N LEU A 163 7.02 9.30 -3.96
CA LEU A 163 6.59 7.91 -4.08
C LEU A 163 6.68 7.35 -5.51
N ALA A 164 7.37 8.06 -6.41
CA ALA A 164 7.50 7.68 -7.81
C ALA A 164 8.26 6.35 -8.00
N SER A 165 7.51 5.28 -8.20
CA SER A 165 7.61 4.41 -9.39
C SER A 165 6.32 3.59 -9.53
N LYS A 166 5.41 4.05 -10.41
CA LYS A 166 4.44 3.17 -11.06
C LYS A 166 5.21 2.35 -12.11
N ALA A 167 5.88 1.29 -11.70
CA ALA A 167 6.36 0.26 -12.60
C ALA A 167 6.58 -1.03 -11.81
N VAL A 168 5.59 -1.92 -11.87
CA VAL A 168 5.90 -3.35 -11.92
C VAL A 168 5.64 -3.71 -13.38
N SER A 169 6.70 -3.65 -14.18
CA SER A 169 6.78 -4.40 -15.44
C SER A 169 6.72 -5.89 -15.15
#